data_AF-A0A2G5UEA6-F1
#
_entry.id   AF-A0A2G5UEA6-F1
#
_cell.length_a   1.000
_cell.length_b   1.000
_cell.length_c   1.000
_cell.angle_alpha   90.00
_cell.angle_beta   90.00
_cell.angle_gamma   90.00
#
_symmetry.space_group_name_H-M   'P 1'
#
loop_
_entity.id
_entity.type
_entity.pdbx_description
1 polymer ?
#
loop_
_entity_poly.entity_id
_entity_poly.type
_entity_poly.pdbx_seq_one_letter_code
_entity_poly.pdbx_strand_id
1 'polypeptide(L)'
;MKPIKKLFSENELDSDVVLEKVIQLGVDFIGGEWKNVDKNQVKVKKILGGQSNHMFHVTSSTDAKEYLLRLHRLGGNHVFTDTVNFAIFSERELGPKLYGFFDGGRMEEYLPSVTLDSDRILEQEISRKVGATFPRYHAIDMPISKSRRCFQVMRESLKDYQYLLQKSR
;
A
#
# COMPACT_ATOMS: atom_id res chain seq x y z
N MET A 1 -5.00 5.93 -16.91
CA MET A 1 -4.31 5.17 -15.85
C MET A 1 -2.98 5.86 -15.56
N LYS A 2 -2.54 6.00 -14.30
CA LYS A 2 -1.28 6.72 -13.99
C LYS A 2 -0.05 6.04 -14.62
N PRO A 3 0.99 6.79 -15.03
CA PRO A 3 2.14 6.24 -15.76
C PRO A 3 2.84 5.07 -15.05
N ILE A 4 3.08 5.20 -13.74
CA ILE A 4 3.73 4.14 -12.97
C ILE A 4 2.88 2.86 -12.89
N LYS A 5 1.55 2.99 -12.77
CA LYS A 5 0.66 1.83 -12.76
C LYS A 5 0.69 1.10 -14.10
N LYS A 6 0.76 1.85 -15.20
CA LYS A 6 0.87 1.31 -16.56
C LYS A 6 2.16 0.51 -16.72
N LEU A 7 3.28 1.06 -16.26
CA LEU A 7 4.59 0.39 -16.28
C LEU A 7 4.53 -1.02 -15.65
N PHE A 8 4.03 -1.13 -14.41
CA PHE A 8 3.99 -2.41 -13.69
C PHE A 8 2.85 -3.37 -14.12
N SER A 9 1.94 -2.91 -14.99
CA SER A 9 0.83 -3.74 -15.48
C SER A 9 1.07 -4.27 -16.90
N GLU A 10 1.87 -3.57 -17.70
CA GLU A 10 2.10 -3.87 -19.12
C GLU A 10 3.48 -4.46 -19.40
N ASN A 11 4.36 -4.54 -18.40
CA ASN A 11 5.69 -5.09 -18.55
C ASN A 11 5.91 -6.24 -17.57
N GLU A 12 6.80 -7.17 -17.94
CA GLU A 12 7.27 -8.22 -17.04
C GLU A 12 8.07 -7.61 -15.88
N LEU A 13 8.01 -8.23 -14.71
CA LEU A 13 8.57 -7.64 -13.48
C LEU A 13 10.11 -7.66 -13.44
N ASP A 14 10.71 -8.52 -14.25
CA ASP A 14 12.15 -8.64 -14.50
C ASP A 14 12.60 -7.87 -15.75
N SER A 15 11.69 -7.15 -16.43
CA SER A 15 12.07 -6.29 -17.54
C SER A 15 12.95 -5.12 -17.09
N ASP A 16 13.90 -4.74 -17.95
CA ASP A 16 14.84 -3.66 -17.68
C ASP A 16 14.18 -2.36 -17.22
N VAL A 17 13.04 -2.00 -17.80
CA VAL A 17 12.32 -0.75 -17.48
C VAL A 17 11.71 -0.80 -16.07
N VAL A 18 11.21 -1.97 -15.65
CA VAL A 18 10.68 -2.15 -14.29
C VAL A 18 11.83 -2.15 -13.28
N LEU A 19 12.92 -2.86 -13.57
CA LEU A 19 14.11 -2.94 -12.71
C LEU A 19 14.77 -1.56 -12.52
N GLU A 20 14.95 -0.80 -13.60
CA GLU A 20 15.42 0.60 -13.51
C GLU A 20 14.51 1.44 -12.63
N LYS A 21 13.18 1.30 -12.78
CA LYS A 21 12.25 2.11 -12.01
C LYS A 21 12.28 1.78 -10.52
N VAL A 22 12.37 0.50 -10.14
CA VAL A 22 12.47 0.13 -8.72
C VAL A 22 13.80 0.56 -8.12
N ILE A 23 14.92 0.42 -8.84
CA ILE A 23 16.22 0.93 -8.38
C ILE A 23 16.15 2.44 -8.17
N GLN A 24 15.62 3.20 -9.13
CA GLN A 24 15.45 4.64 -9.01
C GLN A 24 14.62 5.01 -7.77
N LEU A 25 13.51 4.32 -7.53
CA LEU A 25 12.70 4.53 -6.33
C LEU A 25 13.46 4.22 -5.04
N GLY A 26 14.23 3.13 -5.01
CA GLY A 26 15.11 2.79 -3.90
C GLY A 26 16.13 3.89 -3.62
N VAL A 27 16.77 4.42 -4.65
CA VAL A 27 17.73 5.54 -4.56
C VAL A 27 17.06 6.80 -4.02
N ASP A 28 15.89 7.16 -4.55
CA ASP A 28 15.21 8.42 -4.24
C ASP A 28 14.64 8.46 -2.82
N PHE A 29 14.09 7.36 -2.33
CA PHE A 29 13.33 7.33 -1.08
C PHE A 29 14.04 6.62 0.08
N ILE A 30 14.96 5.71 -0.20
CA ILE A 30 15.72 4.98 0.83
C ILE A 30 17.18 5.41 0.83
N GLY A 31 17.77 5.56 -0.36
CA GLY A 31 19.19 5.87 -0.52
C GLY A 31 20.09 4.72 -0.07
N GLY A 32 21.29 5.06 0.45
CA GLY A 32 22.27 4.08 0.90
C GLY A 32 22.71 3.12 -0.21
N GLU A 33 22.72 1.83 0.09
CA GLU A 33 23.17 0.76 -0.81
C GLU A 33 22.40 0.70 -2.13
N TRP A 34 21.16 1.20 -2.19
CA TRP A 34 20.39 1.26 -3.44
C TRP A 34 21.09 2.02 -4.57
N LYS A 35 22.05 2.91 -4.25
CA LYS A 35 22.86 3.64 -5.24
C LYS A 35 23.83 2.75 -6.02
N ASN A 36 24.16 1.58 -5.47
CA ASN A 36 25.18 0.67 -5.99
C ASN A 36 24.57 -0.65 -6.51
N VAL A 37 23.24 -0.75 -6.56
CA VAL A 37 22.54 -1.98 -6.95
C VAL A 37 22.39 -2.04 -8.47
N ASP A 38 22.83 -3.14 -9.05
CA ASP A 38 22.64 -3.45 -10.47
C ASP A 38 21.32 -4.19 -10.72
N LYS A 39 20.80 -4.11 -11.95
CA LYS A 39 19.52 -4.75 -12.34
C LYS A 39 19.50 -6.26 -12.06
N ASN A 40 20.60 -6.95 -12.35
CA ASN A 40 20.73 -8.40 -12.16
C ASN A 40 20.71 -8.84 -10.68
N GLN A 41 20.85 -7.89 -9.74
CA GLN A 41 20.79 -8.13 -8.30
C GLN A 41 19.39 -7.90 -7.74
N VAL A 42 18.46 -7.32 -8.52
CA VAL A 42 17.12 -6.96 -8.07
C VAL A 42 16.12 -8.05 -8.42
N LYS A 43 15.21 -8.30 -7.47
CA LYS A 43 14.05 -9.16 -7.69
C LYS A 43 12.79 -8.44 -7.27
N VAL A 44 11.80 -8.46 -8.17
CA VAL A 44 10.48 -7.88 -7.95
C VAL A 44 9.45 -9.00 -7.93
N LYS A 45 8.77 -9.17 -6.79
CA LYS A 45 7.71 -10.17 -6.62
C LYS A 45 6.37 -9.50 -6.41
N LYS A 46 5.38 -9.81 -7.23
CA LYS A 46 4.00 -9.39 -6.99
C LYS A 46 3.46 -10.09 -5.74
N ILE A 47 3.00 -9.31 -4.77
CA ILE A 47 2.26 -9.85 -3.63
C ILE A 47 0.78 -9.79 -3.96
N LEU A 48 0.10 -10.93 -3.80
CA LEU A 48 -1.36 -10.98 -3.86
C LEU A 48 -1.92 -10.13 -2.70
N GLY A 49 -2.69 -9.11 -3.05
CA GLY A 49 -3.37 -8.24 -2.08
C GLY A 49 -4.82 -8.04 -2.44
N GLY A 50 -5.52 -7.31 -1.57
CA GLY A 50 -6.92 -6.94 -1.78
C GLY A 50 -7.14 -6.14 -3.08
N GLN A 51 -8.41 -6.01 -3.47
CA GLN A 51 -8.82 -5.47 -4.77
C GLN A 51 -8.41 -4.00 -5.04
N SER A 52 -8.00 -3.26 -4.00
CA SER A 52 -7.75 -1.81 -4.06
C SER A 52 -6.32 -1.42 -4.49
N ASN A 53 -5.34 -2.33 -4.43
CA ASN A 53 -3.92 -1.99 -4.65
C ASN A 53 -3.18 -3.02 -5.51
N HIS A 54 -2.10 -2.60 -6.19
CA HIS A 54 -1.05 -3.51 -6.65
C HIS A 54 0.13 -3.41 -5.68
N MET A 55 0.64 -4.55 -5.22
CA MET A 55 1.74 -4.60 -4.26
C MET A 55 2.89 -5.40 -4.84
N PHE A 56 4.10 -4.88 -4.72
CA PHE A 56 5.31 -5.51 -5.19
C PHE A 56 6.36 -5.48 -4.08
N HIS A 57 6.87 -6.65 -3.73
CA HIS A 57 8.02 -6.81 -2.87
C HIS A 57 9.28 -6.64 -3.71
N VAL A 58 10.14 -5.70 -3.33
CA VAL A 58 11.40 -5.44 -4.02
C VAL A 58 12.54 -5.81 -3.08
N THR A 59 13.39 -6.73 -3.53
CA THR A 59 14.57 -7.21 -2.81
C THR A 59 15.82 -7.06 -3.67
N SER A 60 16.99 -6.96 -3.04
CA SER A 60 18.29 -7.04 -3.69
C SER A 60 19.09 -8.22 -3.12
N SER A 61 20.06 -8.75 -3.88
CA SER A 61 21.08 -9.66 -3.34
C SER A 61 22.22 -8.95 -2.58
N THR A 62 22.18 -7.61 -2.54
CA THR A 62 23.07 -6.76 -1.72
C THR A 62 22.47 -6.49 -0.34
N ASP A 63 23.15 -5.70 0.49
CA ASP A 63 22.65 -5.22 1.78
C ASP A 63 21.61 -4.09 1.65
N ALA A 64 21.14 -3.79 0.44
CA ALA A 64 20.10 -2.80 0.22
C ALA A 64 18.78 -3.19 0.88
N LYS A 65 18.24 -2.24 1.67
CA LYS A 65 17.03 -2.45 2.45
C LYS A 65 15.85 -2.76 1.54
N GLU A 66 15.27 -3.94 1.70
CA GLU A 66 14.06 -4.33 0.99
C GLU A 66 12.87 -3.43 1.32
N TYR A 67 11.92 -3.35 0.40
CA TYR A 67 10.72 -2.54 0.59
C TYR A 67 9.50 -3.10 -0.15
N LEU A 68 8.34 -2.66 0.30
CA LEU A 68 7.06 -2.93 -0.30
C LEU A 68 6.59 -1.70 -1.10
N LEU A 69 6.47 -1.88 -2.41
CA LEU A 69 5.90 -0.89 -3.31
C LEU A 69 4.39 -1.10 -3.43
N ARG A 70 3.60 -0.09 -3.07
CA ARG A 70 2.15 -0.11 -3.15
C ARG A 70 1.65 0.93 -4.14
N LEU A 71 1.03 0.48 -5.23
CA LEU A 71 0.43 1.34 -6.25
C LEU A 71 -1.09 1.37 -6.08
N HIS A 72 -1.66 2.56 -5.89
CA HIS A 72 -3.10 2.75 -5.68
C HIS A 72 -3.88 2.53 -6.97
N ARG A 73 -4.97 1.77 -6.91
CA ARG A 73 -5.86 1.60 -8.07
C ARG A 73 -6.91 2.69 -8.19
N LEU A 74 -7.33 3.26 -7.06
CA LEU A 74 -8.31 4.33 -6.96
C LEU A 74 -7.61 5.70 -6.98
N GLY A 75 -8.25 6.69 -7.59
CA GLY A 75 -7.80 8.10 -7.57
C GLY A 75 -8.69 8.97 -6.68
N GLY A 76 -8.27 10.22 -6.44
CA GLY A 76 -9.09 11.25 -5.77
C GLY A 76 -8.75 11.50 -4.29
N ASN A 77 -9.67 12.16 -3.59
CA ASN A 77 -9.51 12.66 -2.21
C ASN A 77 -9.17 11.58 -1.16
N HIS A 78 -9.52 10.33 -1.43
CA HIS A 78 -9.17 9.19 -0.57
C HIS A 78 -7.66 9.01 -0.44
N VAL A 79 -6.89 9.25 -1.52
CA VAL A 79 -5.43 9.09 -1.52
C VAL A 79 -4.77 10.06 -0.55
N PHE A 80 -5.26 11.31 -0.47
CA PHE A 80 -4.72 12.30 0.47
C PHE A 80 -4.97 11.88 1.92
N THR A 81 -6.21 11.51 2.26
CA THR A 81 -6.56 11.11 3.63
C THR A 81 -5.79 9.85 4.05
N ASP A 82 -5.68 8.87 3.15
CA ASP A 82 -4.92 7.64 3.39
C ASP A 82 -3.42 7.92 3.57
N THR A 83 -2.88 8.91 2.85
CA THR A 83 -1.48 9.33 2.97
C THR A 83 -1.19 9.92 4.35
N VAL A 84 -2.03 10.86 4.80
CA VAL A 84 -1.92 11.47 6.14
C VAL A 84 -2.07 10.41 7.22
N ASN A 85 -3.07 9.54 7.10
CA ASN A 85 -3.29 8.48 8.09
C ASN A 85 -2.10 7.53 8.19
N PHE A 86 -1.57 7.09 7.04
CA PHE A 86 -0.45 6.16 7.01
C PHE A 86 0.83 6.78 7.56
N ALA A 87 1.12 8.04 7.24
CA ALA A 87 2.26 8.75 7.80
C ALA A 87 2.19 8.78 9.34
N ILE A 88 1.02 9.08 9.91
CA ILE A 88 0.82 9.09 11.37
C ILE A 88 0.99 7.69 11.97
N PHE A 89 0.48 6.65 11.32
CA PHE A 89 0.66 5.28 11.80
C PHE A 89 2.12 4.83 11.76
N SER A 90 2.86 5.21 10.72
CA SER A 90 4.30 4.98 10.62
C SER A 90 5.06 5.67 11.74
N GLU A 91 4.85 6.99 11.93
CA GLU A 91 5.56 7.78 12.95
C GLU A 91 5.26 7.35 14.39
N ARG A 92 4.10 6.73 14.62
CA ARG A 92 3.69 6.21 15.93
C ARG A 92 3.96 4.72 16.12
N GLU A 93 4.68 4.08 15.20
CA GLU A 93 5.01 2.64 15.26
C GLU A 93 3.74 1.76 15.41
N LEU A 94 2.68 2.15 14.71
CA LEU A 94 1.39 1.46 14.64
C LEU A 94 1.21 0.70 13.32
N GLY A 95 2.23 0.71 12.46
CA GLY A 95 2.23 0.04 11.18
C GLY A 95 3.65 0.00 10.60
N PRO A 96 3.79 -0.47 9.34
CA PRO A 96 5.07 -0.50 8.65
C PRO A 96 5.65 0.91 8.53
N LYS A 97 6.99 1.03 8.61
CA LYS A 97 7.66 2.30 8.35
C LYS A 97 7.38 2.80 6.93
N LEU A 98 7.02 4.06 6.80
CA LEU A 98 6.92 4.74 5.53
C LEU A 98 8.32 5.15 5.04
N TYR A 99 8.67 4.76 3.81
CA TYR A 99 9.90 5.22 3.15
C TYR A 99 9.63 6.37 2.19
N GLY A 100 8.48 6.40 1.53
CA GLY A 100 8.20 7.47 0.58
C GLY A 100 6.78 7.49 0.03
N PHE A 101 6.31 8.67 -0.34
CA PHE A 101 5.07 8.88 -1.08
C PHE A 101 5.37 9.55 -2.42
N PHE A 102 4.64 9.15 -3.46
CA PHE A 102 4.72 9.76 -4.78
C PHE A 102 3.38 9.65 -5.50
N ASP A 103 3.25 10.31 -6.65
CA ASP A 103 2.00 10.28 -7.38
C ASP A 103 1.65 8.85 -7.85
N GLY A 104 0.58 8.30 -7.27
CA GLY A 104 0.06 6.97 -7.61
C GLY A 104 0.56 5.81 -6.75
N GLY A 105 1.35 6.07 -5.71
CA GLY A 105 1.77 5.00 -4.80
C GLY A 105 2.58 5.46 -3.60
N ARG A 106 3.10 4.47 -2.87
CA ARG A 106 4.02 4.67 -1.75
C ARG A 106 4.99 3.49 -1.61
N MET A 107 6.09 3.74 -0.92
CA MET A 107 7.03 2.74 -0.46
C MET A 107 6.94 2.61 1.05
N GLU A 108 6.76 1.38 1.53
CA GLU A 108 6.66 1.05 2.93
C GLU A 108 7.60 -0.12 3.27
N GLU A 109 7.88 -0.29 4.56
CA GLU A 109 8.59 -1.45 5.09
C GLU A 109 7.86 -2.73 4.73
N TYR A 110 8.62 -3.74 4.30
CA TYR A 110 8.11 -5.08 4.14
C TYR A 110 8.08 -5.76 5.52
N LEU A 111 6.91 -6.26 5.92
CA LEU A 111 6.75 -7.06 7.13
C LEU A 111 6.57 -8.54 6.74
N PRO A 112 7.55 -9.42 7.03
CA PRO A 112 7.42 -10.85 6.82
C PRO A 112 6.24 -11.39 7.63
N SER A 113 5.14 -11.69 6.96
CA SER A 113 3.87 -12.03 7.62
C SER A 113 2.98 -12.88 6.72
N VAL A 114 1.99 -13.51 7.34
CA VAL A 114 0.95 -14.29 6.67
C VAL A 114 -0.40 -13.65 7.00
N THR A 115 -1.17 -13.33 5.96
CA THR A 115 -2.54 -12.84 6.11
C THR A 115 -3.42 -13.95 6.66
N LEU A 116 -4.22 -13.64 7.68
CA LEU A 116 -5.24 -14.55 8.19
C LEU A 116 -6.35 -14.70 7.16
N ASP A 117 -6.77 -15.95 6.92
CA ASP A 117 -7.97 -16.26 6.15
C ASP A 117 -9.22 -16.22 7.04
N SER A 118 -10.38 -16.44 6.41
CA SER A 118 -11.69 -16.39 7.07
C SER A 118 -11.89 -17.46 8.13
N ASP A 119 -11.16 -18.58 8.07
CA ASP A 119 -11.31 -19.67 9.03
C ASP A 119 -10.40 -19.43 10.23
N ARG A 120 -9.13 -19.07 9.98
CA ARG A 120 -8.13 -18.79 11.00
C ARG A 120 -8.51 -17.60 11.88
N ILE A 121 -9.15 -16.58 11.33
CA ILE A 121 -9.59 -15.42 12.14
C ILE A 121 -10.60 -15.84 13.22
N LEU A 122 -11.38 -16.90 13.00
CA LEU A 122 -12.40 -17.40 13.93
C LEU A 122 -11.82 -18.27 15.05
N GLU A 123 -10.55 -18.68 14.96
CA GLU A 123 -9.87 -19.38 16.04
C GLU A 123 -9.86 -18.51 17.30
N GLN A 124 -10.33 -19.06 18.42
CA GLN A 124 -10.58 -18.29 19.65
C GLN A 124 -9.35 -17.51 20.13
N GLU A 125 -8.16 -18.12 20.03
CA GLU A 125 -6.91 -17.48 20.43
C GLU A 125 -6.56 -16.28 19.54
N ILE A 126 -6.71 -16.43 18.21
CA ILE A 126 -6.45 -15.39 17.22
C ILE A 126 -7.46 -14.25 17.37
N SER A 127 -8.76 -14.58 17.44
CA SER A 127 -9.83 -13.62 17.67
C SER A 127 -9.61 -12.78 18.95
N ARG A 128 -9.17 -13.42 20.04
CA ARG A 128 -8.84 -12.71 21.29
C ARG A 128 -7.69 -11.73 21.09
N LYS A 129 -6.61 -12.14 20.41
CA LYS A 129 -5.47 -11.26 20.12
C LYS A 129 -5.89 -10.08 19.25
N VAL A 130 -6.69 -10.30 18.20
CA VAL A 130 -7.22 -9.23 17.35
C VAL A 130 -8.06 -8.26 18.17
N GLY A 131 -9.01 -8.77 18.96
CA GLY A 131 -9.85 -7.94 19.84
C GLY A 131 -9.02 -7.12 20.83
N ALA A 132 -7.94 -7.68 21.37
CA ALA A 132 -7.04 -6.97 22.28
C ALA A 132 -6.27 -5.82 21.60
N THR A 133 -6.12 -5.82 20.27
CA THR A 133 -5.49 -4.70 19.55
C THR A 133 -6.43 -3.50 19.38
N PHE A 134 -7.75 -3.72 19.31
CA PHE A 134 -8.71 -2.64 18.99
C PHE A 134 -8.68 -1.45 19.96
N PRO A 135 -8.59 -1.61 21.30
CA PRO A 135 -8.53 -0.46 22.20
C PRO A 135 -7.38 0.49 21.87
N ARG A 136 -6.19 -0.05 21.52
CA ARG A 136 -5.02 0.75 21.11
C ARG A 136 -5.32 1.54 19.85
N TYR A 137 -5.94 0.93 18.84
CA TYR A 137 -6.29 1.60 17.58
C TYR A 137 -7.43 2.62 17.74
N HIS A 138 -8.43 2.32 18.57
CA HIS A 138 -9.56 3.23 18.82
C HIS A 138 -9.16 4.47 19.61
N ALA A 139 -8.08 4.39 20.41
CA ALA A 139 -7.56 5.51 21.19
C ALA A 139 -6.63 6.44 20.40
N ILE A 140 -6.29 6.11 19.14
CA ILE A 140 -5.39 6.94 18.33
C ILE A 140 -6.07 8.27 18.01
N ASP A 141 -5.50 9.37 18.51
CA ASP A 141 -5.96 10.69 18.10
C ASP A 141 -5.43 11.03 16.70
N MET A 142 -6.35 11.06 15.73
CA MET A 142 -6.09 11.32 14.32
C MET A 142 -6.62 12.71 13.90
N PRO A 143 -5.87 13.51 13.12
CA PRO A 143 -6.28 14.83 12.64
C PRO A 143 -7.21 14.71 11.42
N ILE A 144 -8.30 13.97 11.59
CA ILE A 144 -9.36 13.77 10.59
C ILE A 144 -10.70 14.18 11.18
N SER A 145 -11.70 14.41 10.32
CA SER A 145 -13.07 14.68 10.80
C SER A 145 -13.56 13.57 11.72
N LYS A 146 -14.03 13.95 12.91
CA LYS A 146 -14.64 13.04 13.89
C LYS A 146 -16.14 12.81 13.61
N SER A 147 -16.70 13.46 12.58
CA SER A 147 -18.09 13.25 12.19
C SER A 147 -18.32 11.81 11.71
N ARG A 148 -19.48 11.25 12.03
CA ARG A 148 -19.87 9.90 11.58
C ARG A 148 -20.16 9.96 10.07
N ARG A 149 -19.33 9.31 9.26
CA ARG A 149 -19.43 9.35 7.79
C ARG A 149 -19.98 8.08 7.13
N CYS A 150 -20.28 7.01 7.87
CA CYS A 150 -20.70 5.73 7.27
C CYS A 150 -21.89 5.87 6.29
N PHE A 151 -22.97 6.55 6.71
CA PHE A 151 -24.12 6.79 5.85
C PHE A 151 -23.82 7.72 4.69
N GLN A 152 -22.95 8.72 4.89
CA GLN A 152 -22.52 9.60 3.81
C GLN A 152 -21.76 8.82 2.75
N VAL A 153 -20.76 8.01 3.14
CA VAL A 153 -19.99 7.16 2.24
C VAL A 153 -20.90 6.19 1.48
N MET A 154 -21.84 5.52 2.16
CA MET A 154 -22.80 4.63 1.50
C MET A 154 -23.64 5.35 0.44
N ARG A 155 -24.11 6.57 0.73
CA ARG A 155 -24.89 7.38 -0.24
C ARG A 155 -24.04 7.86 -1.41
N GLU A 156 -22.81 8.30 -1.16
CA GLU A 156 -21.87 8.74 -2.20
C GLU A 156 -21.53 7.57 -3.14
N SER A 157 -21.18 6.40 -2.59
CA SER A 157 -20.94 5.20 -3.38
C SER A 157 -22.16 4.81 -4.23
N LEU A 158 -23.38 4.85 -3.68
CA LEU A 158 -24.60 4.56 -4.45
C LEU A 158 -24.79 5.53 -5.63
N LYS A 159 -24.57 6.83 -5.42
CA LYS A 159 -24.67 7.84 -6.48
C LYS A 159 -23.64 7.60 -7.59
N ASP A 160 -22.40 7.27 -7.22
CA ASP A 160 -21.35 6.97 -8.19
C ASP A 160 -21.72 5.77 -9.06
N TYR A 161 -22.27 4.70 -8.46
CA TYR A 161 -22.76 3.54 -9.20
C TYR A 161 -23.91 3.90 -10.15
N GLN A 162 -24.89 4.70 -9.70
CA GLN A 162 -26.00 5.14 -10.54
C GLN A 162 -25.52 5.96 -11.75
N TYR A 163 -24.55 6.86 -11.53
CA TYR A 163 -23.95 7.65 -12.61
C TYR A 163 -23.24 6.76 -13.64
N LEU A 164 -22.47 5.75 -13.19
CA LEU A 164 -21.80 4.82 -14.10
C LEU A 164 -22.79 4.00 -14.94
N LEU A 165 -23.90 3.54 -14.34
CA LEU A 165 -24.94 2.79 -15.05
C LEU A 165 -25.65 3.62 -16.13
N GLN A 166 -25.83 4.93 -15.90
CA GLN A 166 -26.40 5.83 -16.88
C GLN A 166 -25.46 6.08 -18.06
N LYS A 167 -24.14 6.09 -17.82
CA LYS A 167 -23.11 6.34 -18.84
C LYS A 167 -22.78 5.10 -19.69
N SER A 168 -23.13 3.91 -19.22
CA SER A 168 -22.97 2.64 -19.94
C SER A 168 -24.15 2.28 -20.84
N ARG A 169 -25.19 3.12 -20.89
CA ARG A 169 -26.32 3.03 -21.83
C ARG A 169 -26.13 4.08 -22.92
#